data_AF-A0A562K5K8-F1
#
_entry.id   AF-A0A562K5K8-F1
#
_cell.length_a   1.000
_cell.length_b   1.000
_cell.length_c   1.000
_cell.angle_alpha   90.00
_cell.angle_beta   90.00
_cell.angle_gamma   90.00
#
_symmetry.space_group_name_H-M   'P 1'
#
loop_
_entity.id
_entity.type
_entity.pdbx_description
1 polymer ?
#
loop_
_entity_poly.entity_id
_entity_poly.type
_entity_poly.pdbx_seq_one_letter_code
_entity_poly.pdbx_strand_id
1 'polypeptide(L)'
;MGTTTNEVSREIIRTVEQSHLSAKRTLDQLGIPRRTFYRWYDRYLEGRPEALEDRPSAPSRVWNRIPAGIQDQIIELALEQSELSPRELAVRFTDGQR
;
A
#
# COMPACT_ATOMS: atom_id res chain seq x y z
N MET A 1 -14.57 -2.82 -11.90
CA MET A 1 -14.57 -1.89 -10.74
C MET A 1 -14.37 -2.75 -9.51
N GLY A 2 -13.13 -2.90 -9.04
CA GLY A 2 -12.86 -3.68 -7.83
C GLY A 2 -13.24 -2.84 -6.62
N THR A 3 -14.17 -3.31 -5.81
CA THR A 3 -14.49 -2.68 -4.52
C THR A 3 -13.21 -2.71 -3.68
N THR A 4 -12.68 -1.54 -3.34
CA THR A 4 -11.54 -1.48 -2.43
C THR A 4 -12.00 -1.97 -1.06
N THR A 5 -11.16 -2.69 -0.33
CA THR A 5 -11.47 -3.23 1.02
C THR A 5 -12.03 -2.16 1.97
N ASN A 6 -11.65 -0.91 1.73
CA ASN A 6 -12.07 0.28 2.48
C ASN A 6 -13.56 0.57 2.33
N GLU A 7 -14.11 0.43 1.12
CA GLU A 7 -15.53 0.68 0.84
C GLU A 7 -16.40 -0.35 1.56
N VAL A 8 -16.00 -1.62 1.49
CA VAL A 8 -16.67 -2.72 2.18
C VAL A 8 -16.64 -2.50 3.69
N SER A 9 -15.46 -2.21 4.27
CA SER A 9 -15.30 -1.98 5.71
C SER A 9 -16.11 -0.79 6.21
N ARG A 10 -16.21 0.29 5.42
CA ARG A 10 -16.99 1.49 5.77
C ARG A 10 -18.50 1.22 5.72
N GLU A 11 -18.96 0.45 4.74
CA GLU A 11 -20.37 0.08 4.63
C GLU A 11 -20.82 -0.84 5.78
N ILE A 12 -19.93 -1.74 6.22
CA ILE A 12 -20.14 -2.58 7.40
C ILE A 12 -20.28 -1.71 8.66
N ILE A 13 -19.42 -0.71 8.84
CA ILE A 13 -19.50 0.21 9.99
C ILE A 13 -20.85 0.93 10.01
N ARG A 14 -21.28 1.51 8.88
CA ARG A 14 -22.58 2.17 8.76
C ARG A 14 -23.75 1.24 9.05
N THR A 15 -23.69 0.02 8.53
CA THR A 15 -24.72 -1.01 8.76
C THR A 15 -24.82 -1.35 10.25
N VAL A 16 -23.69 -1.45 10.95
CA VAL A 16 -23.67 -1.70 12.40
C VAL A 16 -24.18 -0.50 13.19
N GLU A 17 -23.85 0.74 12.81
CA GLU A 17 -24.33 1.96 13.47
C GLU A 17 -25.83 2.21 13.29
N GLN A 18 -26.39 1.88 12.11
CA GLN A 18 -27.81 2.06 11.81
C GLN A 18 -28.69 0.91 12.33
N SER A 19 -28.09 -0.24 12.62
CA SER A 19 -28.83 -1.40 13.10
C SER A 19 -29.34 -1.19 14.52
N HIS A 20 -30.60 -1.56 14.74
CA HIS A 20 -31.22 -1.60 16.07
C HIS A 20 -30.82 -2.86 16.86
N LEU A 21 -30.10 -3.79 16.22
CA LEU A 21 -29.58 -4.99 16.85
C LEU A 21 -28.23 -4.72 17.51
N SER A 22 -27.86 -5.54 18.49
CA SER A 22 -26.52 -5.44 19.08
C SER A 22 -25.45 -5.70 18.01
N ALA A 23 -24.35 -4.94 18.07
CA ALA A 23 -23.23 -5.08 17.13
C ALA A 23 -22.73 -6.53 17.00
N LYS A 24 -22.81 -7.32 18.08
CA LYS A 24 -22.51 -8.77 18.05
C LYS A 24 -23.38 -9.50 17.04
N ARG A 25 -24.71 -9.36 17.13
CA ARG A 25 -25.65 -10.06 16.25
C ARG A 25 -25.51 -9.61 14.80
N THR A 26 -25.33 -8.31 14.57
CA THR A 26 -25.12 -7.77 13.22
C THR A 26 -23.85 -8.34 12.59
N LEU A 27 -22.73 -8.41 13.34
CA LEU A 27 -21.47 -8.96 12.83
C LEU A 27 -21.52 -10.47 12.60
N ASP A 28 -22.19 -11.21 13.50
CA ASP A 28 -22.38 -12.65 13.35
C ASP A 28 -23.19 -12.96 12.07
N GLN A 29 -24.23 -12.15 11.77
CA GLN A 29 -25.03 -12.27 10.55
C GLN A 29 -24.25 -11.94 9.27
N LEU A 30 -23.34 -10.97 9.35
CA LEU A 30 -22.44 -10.60 8.25
C LEU A 30 -21.25 -11.55 8.10
N GLY A 31 -21.06 -12.50 9.02
CA GLY A 31 -19.92 -13.44 9.00
C GLY A 31 -18.58 -12.77 9.30
N ILE A 32 -18.58 -11.60 9.97
CA ILE A 32 -17.37 -10.81 10.19
C ILE A 32 -16.83 -11.07 11.60
N PRO A 33 -15.57 -11.49 11.74
CA PRO A 33 -14.95 -11.63 13.05
C PRO A 33 -14.94 -10.30 13.81
N ARG A 34 -15.41 -10.30 15.07
CA ARG A 34 -15.45 -9.11 15.95
C ARG A 34 -14.12 -8.37 16.01
N ARG A 35 -13.00 -9.11 16.09
CA ARG A 35 -11.65 -8.54 16.14
C ARG A 35 -11.33 -7.71 14.89
N THR A 36 -11.77 -8.15 13.72
CA THR A 36 -11.59 -7.44 12.46
C THR A 36 -12.41 -6.16 12.45
N PHE A 37 -13.68 -6.25 12.85
CA PHE A 37 -14.56 -5.08 12.96
C PHE A 37 -14.00 -4.00 13.88
N TYR A 38 -13.63 -4.34 15.12
CA TYR A 38 -13.12 -3.34 16.07
C TYR A 38 -11.80 -2.72 15.59
N ARG A 39 -10.91 -3.46 14.93
CA ARG A 39 -9.71 -2.86 14.31
C ARG A 39 -10.03 -1.83 13.22
N TRP A 40 -11.08 -2.06 12.44
CA TRP A 40 -11.54 -1.07 11.45
C TRP A 40 -12.24 0.11 12.14
N TYR A 41 -13.05 -0.17 13.15
CA TYR A 41 -13.78 0.84 13.91
C TYR A 41 -12.83 1.79 14.66
N ASP A 42 -11.78 1.27 15.31
CA ASP A 42 -10.75 2.08 15.98
C ASP A 42 -10.05 2.99 14.97
N ARG A 43 -9.65 2.46 13.79
CA ARG A 43 -9.05 3.28 12.71
C ARG A 43 -10.00 4.33 12.15
N TYR A 44 -11.28 4.00 12.05
CA TYR A 44 -12.32 4.92 11.61
C TYR A 44 -12.54 6.06 12.62
N LEU A 45 -12.39 5.79 13.93
CA LEU A 45 -12.44 6.82 14.97
C LEU A 45 -11.16 7.67 15.02
N GLU A 46 -10.00 7.06 14.77
CA GLU A 46 -8.69 7.73 14.82
C GLU A 46 -8.37 8.61 13.59
N GLY A 47 -9.07 8.43 12.46
CA GLY A 47 -8.69 9.09 11.21
C GLY A 47 -9.82 9.42 10.24
N ARG A 48 -9.46 10.20 9.21
CA ARG A 48 -10.30 10.53 8.05
C ARG A 48 -10.56 9.26 7.19
N PRO A 49 -11.46 9.28 6.18
CA PRO A 49 -11.89 8.08 5.44
C PRO A 49 -10.76 7.23 4.85
N GLU A 50 -9.56 7.80 4.67
CA GLU A 50 -8.33 7.14 4.22
C GLU A 50 -7.74 6.19 5.28
N ALA A 51 -8.14 6.26 6.55
CA ALA A 51 -7.60 5.42 7.64
C ALA A 51 -7.94 3.92 7.49
N LEU A 52 -8.97 3.61 6.70
CA LEU A 52 -9.31 2.25 6.32
C LEU A 52 -8.51 1.75 5.12
N GLU A 53 -7.67 2.58 4.50
CA GLU A 53 -6.86 2.20 3.34
C GLU A 53 -5.99 0.97 3.61
N ASP A 54 -6.06 0.04 2.66
CA ASP A 54 -5.13 -1.07 2.58
C ASP A 54 -3.70 -0.52 2.57
N ARG A 55 -2.99 -0.77 3.67
CA ARG A 55 -1.56 -0.45 3.73
C ARG A 55 -0.85 -1.42 2.80
N PRO A 56 -0.02 -0.94 1.86
CA PRO A 56 0.73 -1.85 1.00
C PRO A 56 1.54 -2.81 1.87
N SER A 57 1.42 -4.11 1.59
CA SER A 57 2.15 -5.17 2.32
C SER A 57 3.67 -5.04 2.17
N ALA A 58 4.13 -4.26 1.20
CA ALA A 58 5.54 -3.99 0.98
C ALA A 58 6.04 -2.83 1.85
N PRO A 59 7.23 -2.95 2.46
CA PRO A 59 7.84 -1.84 3.16
C PRO A 59 8.04 -0.65 2.21
N SER A 60 7.64 0.54 2.65
CA SER A 60 7.75 1.78 1.85
C SER A 60 9.20 2.13 1.49
N ARG A 61 10.14 1.74 2.34
CA ARG A 61 11.57 1.97 2.15
C ARG A 61 12.36 0.69 2.41
N VAL A 62 12.96 0.16 1.35
CA VAL A 62 13.95 -0.92 1.40
C VAL A 62 15.33 -0.26 1.48
N TRP A 63 16.18 -0.73 2.40
CA TRP A 63 17.49 -0.14 2.69
C TRP A 63 18.37 0.06 1.44
N ASN A 64 18.25 -0.84 0.45
CA ASN A 64 19.03 -0.83 -0.80
C ASN A 64 18.24 -0.34 -2.03
N ARG A 65 17.15 0.41 -1.86
CA ARG A 65 16.40 0.95 -3.00
C ARG A 65 17.12 2.17 -3.58
N ILE A 66 17.52 2.07 -4.85
CA ILE A 66 18.05 3.19 -5.64
C ILE A 66 16.91 4.22 -5.85
N PRO A 67 17.14 5.53 -5.66
CA PRO A 67 16.14 6.55 -5.97
C PRO A 67 15.67 6.47 -7.42
N ALA A 68 14.38 6.70 -7.68
CA ALA A 68 13.79 6.56 -9.02
C ALA A 68 14.56 7.36 -10.09
N GLY A 69 14.91 8.63 -9.80
CA GLY A 69 15.68 9.44 -10.75
C GLY A 69 17.08 8.91 -11.06
N ILE A 70 17.74 8.22 -10.12
CA ILE A 70 19.03 7.56 -10.36
C ILE A 70 18.81 6.29 -11.20
N GLN A 71 17.75 5.55 -10.93
CA GLN A 71 17.38 4.38 -11.72
C GLN A 71 17.08 4.76 -13.19
N ASP A 72 16.35 5.85 -13.42
CA ASP A 72 16.04 6.35 -14.76
C ASP A 72 17.32 6.70 -15.54
N GLN A 73 18.28 7.38 -14.89
CA GLN A 73 19.58 7.69 -15.51
C GLN A 73 20.40 6.43 -15.86
N ILE A 74 20.36 5.41 -14.99
CA ILE A 74 21.03 4.12 -15.25
C ILE A 74 20.39 3.42 -16.46
N ILE A 75 19.05 3.46 -16.58
CA ILE A 75 18.31 2.87 -17.70
C ILE A 75 18.65 3.61 -18.99
N GLU A 76 18.63 4.94 -18.97
CA GLU A 76 18.97 5.77 -20.14
C GLU A 76 20.40 5.46 -20.63
N LEU A 77 21.37 5.41 -19.72
CA LEU A 77 22.75 5.04 -20.05
C LEU A 77 22.86 3.63 -20.65
N ALA A 78 22.06 2.67 -20.16
CA ALA A 78 22.04 1.30 -20.67
C ALA A 78 21.43 1.21 -22.07
N LEU A 79 20.43 2.06 -22.35
CA LEU A 79 19.81 2.15 -23.68
C LEU A 79 20.75 2.82 -24.69
N GLU A 80 21.49 3.86 -24.29
CA GLU A 80 22.49 4.50 -25.13
C GLU A 80 23.69 3.58 -25.43
N GLN A 81 24.01 2.69 -24.50
CA GLN A 81 25.23 1.87 -24.54
C GLN A 81 24.91 0.41 -24.26
N SER A 82 24.07 -0.17 -25.13
CA SER A 82 23.58 -1.55 -25.05
C SER A 82 24.68 -2.61 -25.01
N GLU A 83 25.87 -2.28 -25.49
CA GLU A 83 27.01 -3.19 -25.56
C GLU A 83 27.75 -3.35 -24.23
N LEU A 84 27.50 -2.46 -23.25
CA LEU A 84 28.16 -2.55 -21.95
C LEU A 84 27.55 -3.64 -21.07
N SER A 85 28.41 -4.40 -20.41
CA SER A 85 27.97 -5.29 -19.36
C SER A 85 27.46 -4.49 -18.14
N PRO A 86 26.61 -5.07 -17.28
CA PRO A 86 26.13 -4.40 -16.07
C PRO A 86 27.23 -3.86 -15.16
N ARG A 87 28.42 -4.51 -15.13
CA ARG A 87 29.57 -4.03 -14.35
C ARG A 87 30.24 -2.82 -14.99
N GLU A 88 30.45 -2.84 -16.30
CA GLU A 88 31.04 -1.71 -17.03
C GLU A 88 30.13 -0.49 -16.97
N LEU A 89 28.82 -0.72 -17.09
CA LEU A 89 27.82 0.33 -16.93
C LEU A 89 27.84 0.96 -15.54
N ALA A 90 27.97 0.14 -14.48
CA ALA A 90 28.09 0.64 -13.12
C ALA A 90 29.33 1.51 -12.93
N VAL A 91 30.50 1.07 -13.44
CA VAL A 91 31.76 1.83 -13.37
C VAL A 91 31.62 3.16 -14.11
N ARG A 92 31.11 3.12 -15.35
CA ARG A 92 30.94 4.31 -16.18
C ARG A 92 29.96 5.30 -15.55
N PHE A 93 28.87 4.79 -14.97
CA PHE A 93 27.89 5.61 -14.26
C PHE A 93 28.52 6.31 -13.05
N THR A 94 29.34 5.62 -12.25
CA THR A 94 30.00 6.22 -11.09
C THR A 94 31.13 7.17 -11.45
N ASP A 95 31.89 6.89 -12.51
CA ASP A 95 33.04 7.71 -12.93
C ASP A 95 32.59 9.05 -13.55
N GLY A 96 31.41 9.09 -14.18
CA GLY A 96 30.84 10.32 -14.74
C GLY A 96 30.22 11.28 -13.71
N GLN A 97 30.12 10.88 -12.44
CA GLN A 97 29.53 11.66 -11.35
C GLN A 97 30.60 12.31 -10.43
N ARG A 98 31.87 12.31 -10.85
CA ARG A 98 33.00 12.83 -10.08
C ARG A 98 33.37 14.26 -10.45
#